data_AF-A0AAN6SF23-F1
#
_entry.id   AF-A0AAN6SF23-F1
#
_cell.length_a   1.000
_cell.length_b   1.000
_cell.length_c   1.000
_cell.angle_alpha   90.00
_cell.angle_beta   90.00
_cell.angle_gamma   90.00
#
_symmetry.space_group_name_H-M   'P 1'
#
loop_
_entity.id
_entity.type
_entity.pdbx_description
1 polymer ?
#
loop_
_entity_poly.entity_id
_entity_poly.type
_entity_poly.pdbx_seq_one_letter_code
_entity_poly.pdbx_strand_id
1 'polypeptide(L)'
;MANTDPVRRRKPESKTAGRDTASASEDSDVEEIVRPGFPPHSESRNAAKRRIQDQDESNPWLLDMLRVISFLLLASCGLSYLISNGETFFWGMSHPPNYLQLGWWKTQLRGPIYLTPAELAAFDGTDESKPIYLAINHTIYDVSANRRTYGPGGSYHVFAGVDASRAYVTGCFAEDRTPDMRGVEQMFLPLDDPAVDNKYWTPDELKALKRKEMEDAINKVNDALTHWVNFFAKSNKYRFVGYVKRDKDWLKKEPQPKLCEAAGRSRTPRSPPADEKKDH
;
A
#
# COMPACT_ATOMS: atom_id res chain seq x y z
N MET A 1 -55.18 -24.75 1.54
CA MET A 1 -56.29 -24.36 2.45
C MET A 1 -55.67 -23.45 3.49
N ALA A 2 -55.73 -22.13 3.26
CA ALA A 2 -56.78 -21.22 3.76
C ALA A 2 -56.55 -20.90 5.26
N ASN A 3 -56.06 -19.68 5.59
CA ASN A 3 -56.82 -18.47 5.97
C ASN A 3 -57.23 -18.54 7.47
N THR A 4 -57.07 -17.55 8.36
CA THR A 4 -57.32 -16.09 8.29
C THR A 4 -56.75 -15.34 9.52
N ASP A 5 -56.39 -14.06 9.33
CA ASP A 5 -56.30 -12.90 10.26
C ASP A 5 -57.63 -12.64 11.07
N PRO A 6 -57.85 -11.58 11.94
CA PRO A 6 -57.18 -10.26 11.94
C PRO A 6 -57.19 -9.31 13.21
N VAL A 7 -56.54 -8.11 13.05
CA VAL A 7 -56.93 -6.74 13.54
C VAL A 7 -56.68 -6.36 15.03
N ARG A 8 -55.99 -5.25 15.39
CA ARG A 8 -56.41 -3.80 15.30
C ARG A 8 -55.22 -2.85 15.62
N ARG A 9 -54.71 -2.02 14.67
CA ARG A 9 -54.91 -0.56 14.39
C ARG A 9 -54.40 0.41 15.50
N ARG A 10 -53.75 1.58 15.24
CA ARG A 10 -53.60 2.47 14.07
C ARG A 10 -52.47 3.54 14.27
N LYS A 11 -51.83 3.91 13.14
CA LYS A 11 -50.98 5.08 12.74
C LYS A 11 -51.86 6.39 12.65
N PRO A 12 -51.48 7.61 12.15
CA PRO A 12 -50.21 8.07 11.51
C PRO A 12 -49.77 9.58 11.57
N GLU A 13 -48.51 9.79 11.13
CA GLU A 13 -47.90 10.77 10.17
C GLU A 13 -48.21 12.29 10.09
N SER A 14 -47.10 13.05 10.13
CA SER A 14 -46.55 14.06 9.17
C SER A 14 -47.45 14.94 8.29
N LYS A 15 -47.19 16.27 8.26
CA LYS A 15 -46.52 17.05 7.17
C LYS A 15 -46.73 18.57 7.31
N THR A 16 -45.78 19.29 6.69
CA THR A 16 -45.63 20.73 6.38
C THR A 16 -46.78 21.41 5.61
N ALA A 17 -46.97 22.73 5.81
CA ALA A 17 -46.86 23.82 4.79
C ALA A 17 -47.84 25.02 4.99
N GLY A 18 -47.31 26.25 4.86
CA GLY A 18 -47.97 27.52 4.45
C GLY A 18 -49.08 28.09 5.35
N ARG A 19 -49.49 29.36 5.32
CA ARG A 19 -49.12 30.63 4.64
C ARG A 19 -50.17 31.68 5.11
N ASP A 20 -49.81 32.98 5.07
CA ASP A 20 -50.66 34.19 5.20
C ASP A 20 -51.27 34.48 6.59
N THR A 21 -51.56 35.69 7.09
CA THR A 21 -51.29 37.13 6.84
C THR A 21 -52.01 37.85 7.99
N ALA A 22 -51.55 39.05 8.37
CA ALA A 22 -52.33 40.10 9.06
C ALA A 22 -52.82 39.74 10.49
N SER A 23 -53.04 40.63 11.44
CA SER A 23 -52.97 42.08 11.61
C SER A 23 -53.43 42.32 13.05
N ALA A 24 -53.02 43.45 13.63
CA ALA A 24 -53.72 44.10 14.75
C ALA A 24 -53.67 43.34 16.09
N SER A 25 -53.62 43.97 17.25
CA SER A 25 -53.56 45.38 17.64
C SER A 25 -53.27 45.37 19.15
N GLU A 26 -52.84 46.54 19.65
CA GLU A 26 -53.15 47.07 20.98
C GLU A 26 -52.46 46.37 22.18
N ASP A 27 -51.51 47.08 22.79
CA ASP A 27 -51.71 47.98 23.95
C ASP A 27 -51.97 47.13 25.20
N SER A 28 -51.20 47.22 26.28
CA SER A 28 -50.93 48.44 27.04
C SER A 28 -50.01 48.08 28.22
N ASP A 29 -49.12 49.00 28.61
CA ASP A 29 -48.86 49.45 29.99
C ASP A 29 -48.42 48.41 31.06
N VAL A 30 -47.46 48.61 31.99
CA VAL A 30 -46.77 49.78 32.54
C VAL A 30 -45.71 49.28 33.57
N GLU A 31 -44.67 50.09 33.78
CA GLU A 31 -43.74 50.23 34.94
C GLU A 31 -43.10 48.99 35.61
N GLU A 32 -41.78 48.79 35.52
CA GLU A 32 -40.69 49.48 36.25
C GLU A 32 -40.68 49.23 37.78
N ILE A 33 -39.80 48.31 38.20
CA ILE A 33 -39.28 48.25 39.58
C ILE A 33 -37.75 48.20 39.51
N VAL A 34 -37.11 49.31 39.87
CA VAL A 34 -35.65 49.45 40.02
C VAL A 34 -35.21 48.99 41.40
N ARG A 35 -34.18 48.14 41.49
CA ARG A 35 -33.22 48.02 42.61
C ARG A 35 -31.83 47.55 42.11
N PRO A 36 -30.74 47.84 42.86
CA PRO A 36 -29.57 48.53 42.29
C PRO A 36 -28.29 47.67 42.13
N GLY A 37 -27.44 48.12 41.19
CA GLY A 37 -25.99 48.30 41.36
C GLY A 37 -25.04 47.10 41.44
N PHE A 38 -24.40 46.76 40.31
CA PHE A 38 -23.06 46.13 40.25
C PHE A 38 -22.16 47.01 39.34
N PRO A 39 -20.86 47.21 39.65
CA PRO A 39 -19.98 48.17 38.97
C PRO A 39 -19.64 47.74 37.52
N PRO A 40 -19.28 48.70 36.64
CA PRO A 40 -19.26 48.46 35.21
C PRO A 40 -18.08 47.59 34.75
N HIS A 41 -18.44 46.65 33.88
CA HIS A 41 -17.65 45.62 33.18
C HIS A 41 -16.60 46.17 32.17
N SER A 42 -16.13 47.40 32.31
CA SER A 42 -15.42 48.13 31.26
C SER A 42 -13.92 47.79 31.15
N GLU A 43 -13.26 47.37 32.22
CA GLU A 43 -11.80 47.11 32.17
C GLU A 43 -11.44 45.76 31.53
N SER A 44 -12.26 44.72 31.76
CA SER A 44 -12.03 43.36 31.24
C SER A 44 -12.11 43.29 29.70
N ARG A 45 -13.04 44.01 29.08
CA ARG A 45 -13.14 44.09 27.61
C ARG A 45 -11.94 44.77 26.98
N ASN A 46 -11.36 45.77 27.65
CA ASN A 46 -10.21 46.49 27.13
C ASN A 46 -8.91 45.68 27.22
N ALA A 47 -8.74 44.86 28.27
CA ALA A 47 -7.62 43.94 28.40
C ALA A 47 -7.69 42.77 27.38
N ALA A 48 -8.89 42.24 27.14
CA ALA A 48 -9.11 41.21 26.13
C ALA A 48 -8.93 41.75 24.70
N LYS A 49 -9.42 42.97 24.42
CA LYS A 49 -9.17 43.64 23.12
C LYS A 49 -7.69 43.93 22.90
N ARG A 50 -6.94 44.36 23.92
CA ARG A 50 -5.49 44.58 23.81
C ARG A 50 -4.73 43.29 23.52
N ARG A 51 -5.06 42.17 24.18
CA ARG A 51 -4.44 40.86 23.90
C ARG A 51 -4.75 40.30 22.51
N ILE A 52 -5.93 40.58 21.96
CA ILE A 52 -6.28 40.19 20.58
C ILE A 52 -5.56 41.11 19.59
N GLN A 53 -5.45 42.40 19.89
CA GLN A 53 -4.74 43.39 19.07
C GLN A 53 -3.22 43.13 19.00
N ASP A 54 -2.60 42.65 20.08
CA ASP A 54 -1.19 42.26 20.10
C ASP A 54 -0.92 40.92 19.37
N GLN A 55 -1.94 40.08 19.17
CA GLN A 55 -1.84 38.83 18.40
C GLN A 55 -2.11 39.03 16.90
N ASP A 56 -2.76 40.13 16.51
CA ASP A 56 -3.03 40.50 15.11
C ASP A 56 -1.91 41.36 14.48
N GLU A 57 -0.85 41.72 15.21
CA GLU A 57 0.42 42.17 14.62
C GLU A 57 1.16 40.98 13.98
N SER A 58 0.50 40.36 13.00
CA SER A 58 1.15 39.56 11.97
C SER A 58 2.10 40.49 11.22
N ASN A 59 3.39 40.49 11.62
CA ASN A 59 4.47 41.30 11.06
C ASN A 59 4.21 41.74 9.60
N PRO A 60 3.78 42.99 9.35
CA PRO A 60 3.39 43.42 8.00
C PRO A 60 4.54 43.31 6.99
N TRP A 61 5.77 43.43 7.48
CA TRP A 61 6.99 43.18 6.71
C TRP A 61 7.15 41.73 6.27
N LEU A 62 6.68 40.74 7.05
CA LEU A 62 6.72 39.33 6.66
C LEU A 62 5.77 39.07 5.50
N LEU A 63 4.55 39.61 5.54
CA LEU A 63 3.58 39.49 4.46
C LEU A 63 4.07 40.21 3.20
N ASP A 64 4.69 41.38 3.34
CA ASP A 64 5.26 42.12 2.21
C ASP A 64 6.51 41.43 1.63
N MET A 65 7.40 40.91 2.48
CA MET A 65 8.52 40.06 2.05
C MET A 65 8.03 38.81 1.31
N LEU A 66 7.01 38.12 1.82
CA LEU A 66 6.43 36.93 1.20
C LEU A 66 5.74 37.30 -0.13
N ARG A 67 5.11 38.47 -0.22
CA ARG A 67 4.54 39.01 -1.46
C ARG A 67 5.63 39.34 -2.48
N VAL A 68 6.71 40.01 -2.11
CA VAL A 68 7.82 40.36 -3.01
C VAL A 68 8.58 39.10 -3.45
N ILE A 69 8.84 38.17 -2.54
CA ILE A 69 9.47 36.89 -2.85
C ILE A 69 8.60 36.08 -3.81
N SER A 70 7.29 35.97 -3.56
CA SER A 70 6.39 35.27 -4.50
C SER A 70 6.34 35.94 -5.87
N PHE A 71 6.37 37.27 -5.93
CA PHE A 71 6.42 38.01 -7.20
C PHE A 71 7.73 37.78 -7.96
N LEU A 72 8.86 37.80 -7.25
CA LEU A 72 10.18 37.48 -7.82
C LEU A 72 10.26 36.04 -8.29
N LEU A 73 9.67 35.09 -7.56
CA LEU A 73 9.65 33.69 -7.92
C LEU A 73 8.78 33.45 -9.17
N LEU A 74 7.61 34.09 -9.25
CA LEU A 74 6.76 34.08 -10.44
C LEU A 74 7.43 34.74 -11.65
N ALA A 75 8.08 35.89 -11.46
CA ALA A 75 8.83 36.57 -12.51
C ALA A 75 10.02 35.73 -13.00
N SER A 76 10.74 35.07 -12.09
CA SER A 76 11.86 34.16 -12.38
C SER A 76 11.39 32.92 -13.15
N CYS A 77 10.29 32.28 -12.73
CA CYS A 77 9.69 31.16 -13.44
C CYS A 77 9.17 31.57 -14.83
N GLY A 78 8.53 32.73 -14.94
CA GLY A 78 8.05 33.27 -16.22
C GLY A 78 9.19 33.60 -17.19
N LEU A 79 10.27 34.20 -16.69
CA LEU A 79 11.46 34.50 -17.48
C LEU A 79 12.17 33.21 -17.93
N SER A 80 12.28 32.22 -17.05
CA SER A 80 12.78 30.87 -17.38
C SER A 80 11.96 30.22 -18.49
N TYR A 81 10.63 30.31 -18.42
CA TYR A 81 9.72 29.74 -19.41
C TYR A 81 9.89 30.41 -20.78
N LEU A 82 10.04 31.74 -20.82
CA LEU A 82 10.27 32.51 -22.03
C LEU A 82 11.64 32.21 -22.66
N ILE A 83 12.71 32.11 -21.85
CA ILE A 83 14.06 31.80 -22.33
C ILE A 83 14.17 30.34 -22.80
N SER A 84 13.42 29.43 -22.17
CA SER A 84 13.46 27.99 -22.49
C SER A 84 12.48 27.58 -23.60
N ASN A 85 11.93 28.53 -24.37
CA ASN A 85 10.91 28.26 -25.40
C ASN A 85 9.73 27.39 -24.90
N GLY A 86 9.35 27.55 -23.63
CA GLY A 86 8.22 26.85 -23.03
C GLY A 86 8.50 25.44 -22.48
N GLU A 87 9.75 24.96 -22.49
CA GLU A 87 10.04 23.59 -22.05
C GLU A 87 10.22 23.41 -20.54
N THR A 88 10.64 24.44 -19.80
CA THR A 88 10.87 24.32 -18.33
C THR A 88 10.49 25.58 -17.54
N PHE A 89 9.83 25.37 -16.38
CA PHE A 89 9.48 26.44 -15.42
C PHE A 89 10.59 26.74 -14.40
N PHE A 90 11.63 25.90 -14.33
CA PHE A 90 12.73 26.01 -13.37
C PHE A 90 14.08 25.86 -14.08
N TRP A 91 14.55 26.95 -14.70
CA TRP A 91 15.92 27.17 -15.17
C TRP A 91 16.59 25.94 -15.81
N GLY A 92 15.90 25.25 -16.71
CA GLY A 92 16.49 24.14 -17.47
C GLY A 92 16.91 22.91 -16.64
N MET A 93 16.40 22.72 -15.42
CA MET A 93 16.67 21.48 -14.67
C MET A 93 16.12 20.28 -15.43
N SER A 94 17.01 19.52 -16.08
CA SER A 94 16.66 18.36 -16.90
C SER A 94 16.03 17.21 -16.09
N HIS A 95 16.27 17.18 -14.77
CA HIS A 95 15.73 16.16 -13.85
C HIS A 95 15.33 16.81 -12.51
N PRO A 96 14.16 17.49 -12.42
CA PRO A 96 13.74 18.08 -11.16
C PRO A 96 13.50 16.98 -10.12
N PRO A 97 13.83 17.21 -8.83
CA PRO A 97 13.59 16.23 -7.78
C PRO A 97 12.11 15.84 -7.71
N ASN A 98 11.84 14.58 -7.36
CA ASN A 98 10.53 13.95 -7.48
C ASN A 98 9.37 14.78 -6.88
N TYR A 99 9.59 15.46 -5.76
CA TYR A 99 8.57 16.29 -5.09
C TYR A 99 8.17 17.56 -5.85
N LEU A 100 8.94 17.99 -6.85
CA LEU A 100 8.55 19.11 -7.73
C LEU A 100 7.71 18.66 -8.92
N GLN A 101 7.62 17.35 -9.15
CA GLN A 101 6.88 16.79 -10.28
C GLN A 101 5.42 16.57 -9.90
N LEU A 102 4.49 17.19 -10.62
CA LEU A 102 3.04 16.96 -10.45
C LEU A 102 2.66 15.48 -10.61
N GLY A 103 3.38 14.74 -11.45
CA GLY A 103 3.18 13.29 -11.63
C GLY A 103 3.44 12.48 -10.35
N TRP A 104 4.44 12.89 -9.56
CA TRP A 104 4.78 12.21 -8.30
C TRP A 104 3.66 12.36 -7.27
N TRP A 105 3.17 13.59 -7.05
CA TRP A 105 2.03 13.85 -6.17
C TRP A 105 0.75 13.19 -6.64
N LYS A 106 0.47 13.23 -7.96
CA LYS A 106 -0.67 12.50 -8.53
C LYS A 106 -0.60 11.01 -8.23
N THR A 107 0.59 10.42 -8.23
CA THR A 107 0.72 8.99 -7.90
C THR A 107 0.58 8.75 -6.40
N GLN A 108 1.11 9.65 -5.57
CA GLN A 108 1.03 9.52 -4.11
C GLN A 108 -0.40 9.73 -3.57
N LEU A 109 -1.18 10.57 -4.24
CA LEU A 109 -2.58 10.84 -3.92
C LEU A 109 -3.54 9.82 -4.55
N ARG A 110 -3.09 9.04 -5.54
CA ARG A 110 -3.84 7.90 -6.06
C ARG A 110 -3.69 6.75 -5.07
N GLY A 111 -4.82 6.17 -4.69
CA GLY A 111 -4.83 4.97 -3.85
C GLY A 111 -4.16 3.77 -4.54
N PRO A 112 -4.06 2.63 -3.83
CA PRO A 112 -3.48 1.42 -4.41
C PRO A 112 -4.28 0.97 -5.64
N ILE A 113 -3.58 0.63 -6.72
CA ILE A 113 -4.21 0.04 -7.90
C ILE A 113 -4.43 -1.45 -7.69
N TYR A 114 -5.46 -2.01 -8.34
CA TYR A 114 -5.71 -3.44 -8.33
C TYR A 114 -5.68 -3.95 -9.76
N LEU A 115 -4.67 -4.75 -10.09
CA LEU A 115 -4.48 -5.29 -11.44
C LEU A 115 -4.69 -6.79 -11.44
N THR A 116 -5.39 -7.30 -12.44
CA THR A 116 -5.42 -8.74 -12.72
C THR A 116 -4.06 -9.22 -13.25
N PRO A 117 -3.74 -10.53 -13.20
CA PRO A 117 -2.50 -11.04 -13.78
C PRO A 117 -2.33 -10.70 -15.27
N ALA A 118 -3.43 -10.68 -16.02
CA ALA A 118 -3.43 -10.31 -17.44
C ALA A 118 -3.13 -8.82 -17.66
N GLU A 119 -3.69 -7.94 -16.82
CA GLU A 119 -3.39 -6.50 -16.86
C GLU A 119 -1.96 -6.21 -16.40
N LEU A 120 -1.46 -6.94 -15.40
CA LEU A 120 -0.08 -6.82 -14.92
C LEU A 120 0.92 -7.18 -16.03
N ALA A 121 0.62 -8.20 -16.84
CA ALA A 121 1.48 -8.62 -17.95
C ALA A 121 1.71 -7.53 -19.01
N ALA A 122 0.84 -6.51 -19.10
CA ALA A 122 1.02 -5.39 -20.00
C ALA A 122 2.11 -4.39 -19.55
N PHE A 123 2.66 -4.57 -18.33
CA PHE A 123 3.71 -3.73 -17.72
C PHE A 123 5.06 -4.47 -17.65
N ASP A 124 5.41 -5.19 -18.72
CA ASP A 124 6.67 -5.93 -18.87
C ASP A 124 7.87 -5.04 -19.27
N GLY A 125 7.63 -3.78 -19.61
CA GLY A 125 8.64 -2.83 -20.05
C GLY A 125 9.01 -2.91 -21.54
N THR A 126 8.29 -3.67 -22.35
CA THR A 126 8.41 -3.61 -23.82
C THR A 126 7.98 -2.24 -24.37
N ASP A 127 6.95 -1.66 -23.76
CA ASP A 127 6.49 -0.31 -24.04
C ASP A 127 7.27 0.71 -23.17
N GLU A 128 8.06 1.57 -23.81
CA GLU A 128 8.86 2.60 -23.14
C GLU A 128 8.00 3.68 -22.46
N SER A 129 6.76 3.88 -22.92
CA SER A 129 5.84 4.84 -22.33
C SER A 129 5.25 4.37 -20.99
N LYS A 130 5.33 3.06 -20.71
CA LYS A 130 4.75 2.44 -19.52
C LYS A 130 5.81 2.15 -18.45
N PRO A 131 5.42 2.23 -17.16
CA PRO A 131 6.26 1.75 -16.08
C PRO A 131 6.40 0.22 -16.14
N ILE A 132 7.44 -0.28 -15.51
CA ILE A 132 7.67 -1.72 -15.33
C ILE A 132 7.19 -2.10 -13.94
N TYR A 133 6.28 -3.07 -13.89
CA TYR A 133 5.76 -3.60 -12.63
C TYR A 133 6.26 -5.01 -12.35
N LEU A 134 6.42 -5.29 -11.07
CA LEU A 134 6.78 -6.60 -10.53
C LEU A 134 5.87 -6.87 -9.35
N ALA A 135 5.26 -8.05 -9.29
CA ALA A 135 4.51 -8.46 -8.11
C ALA A 135 5.30 -9.47 -7.26
N ILE A 136 5.28 -9.25 -5.95
CA ILE A 136 5.82 -10.15 -4.92
C ILE A 136 4.76 -10.28 -3.82
N ASN A 137 4.39 -11.52 -3.51
CA ASN A 137 3.30 -11.90 -2.63
C ASN A 137 2.03 -11.09 -2.91
N HIS A 138 1.60 -11.08 -4.18
CA HIS A 138 0.46 -10.30 -4.68
C HIS A 138 0.57 -8.77 -4.49
N THR A 139 1.72 -8.25 -4.09
CA THR A 139 1.97 -6.82 -3.90
C THR A 139 2.76 -6.29 -5.08
N ILE A 140 2.25 -5.24 -5.73
CA ILE A 140 2.82 -4.67 -6.95
C ILE A 140 3.80 -3.55 -6.59
N TYR A 141 5.00 -3.65 -7.14
CA TYR A 141 6.08 -2.68 -7.01
C TYR A 141 6.47 -2.10 -8.38
N ASP A 142 6.74 -0.80 -8.39
CA ASP A 142 7.31 -0.08 -9.53
C ASP A 142 8.83 -0.29 -9.56
N VAL A 143 9.30 -1.01 -10.58
CA VAL A 143 10.72 -1.29 -10.81
C VAL A 143 11.31 -0.49 -11.97
N SER A 144 10.58 0.51 -12.48
CA SER A 144 10.98 1.37 -13.59
C SER A 144 12.30 2.12 -13.33
N ALA A 145 12.59 2.41 -12.06
CA ALA A 145 13.85 3.03 -11.63
C ALA A 145 15.10 2.21 -12.02
N ASN A 146 14.94 0.91 -12.30
CA ASN A 146 16.03 0.06 -12.77
C ASN A 146 15.69 -0.64 -14.10
N ARG A 147 15.27 0.14 -15.09
CA ARG A 147 14.89 -0.35 -16.41
C ARG A 147 15.98 -1.18 -17.11
N ARG A 148 17.27 -0.92 -16.85
CA ARG A 148 18.38 -1.74 -17.37
C ARG A 148 18.31 -3.21 -16.91
N THR A 149 17.79 -3.46 -15.71
CA THR A 149 17.77 -4.80 -15.10
C THR A 149 16.45 -5.53 -15.35
N TYR A 150 15.32 -4.83 -15.27
CA TYR A 150 13.98 -5.41 -15.44
C TYR A 150 13.36 -5.17 -16.82
N GLY A 151 13.86 -4.22 -17.59
CA GLY A 151 13.41 -3.96 -18.96
C GLY A 151 13.91 -5.02 -19.95
N PRO A 152 13.45 -4.94 -21.21
CA PRO A 152 13.82 -5.89 -22.26
C PRO A 152 15.33 -6.07 -22.39
N GLY A 153 15.80 -7.31 -22.43
CA GLY A 153 17.23 -7.66 -22.47
C GLY A 153 17.96 -7.61 -21.12
N GLY A 154 17.29 -7.19 -20.05
CA GLY A 154 17.82 -7.26 -18.69
C GLY A 154 17.77 -8.67 -18.10
N SER A 155 18.68 -8.99 -17.17
CA SER A 155 18.75 -10.31 -16.55
C SER A 155 17.53 -10.67 -15.69
N TYR A 156 16.80 -9.67 -15.20
CA TYR A 156 15.58 -9.84 -14.40
C TYR A 156 14.30 -9.53 -15.20
N HIS A 157 14.39 -9.40 -16.53
CA HIS A 157 13.23 -9.12 -17.38
C HIS A 157 12.11 -10.16 -17.27
N VAL A 158 12.46 -11.42 -16.99
CA VAL A 158 11.51 -12.51 -16.78
C VAL A 158 10.48 -12.25 -15.67
N PHE A 159 10.78 -11.33 -14.75
CA PHE A 159 9.91 -10.95 -13.66
C PHE A 159 8.99 -9.76 -13.98
N ALA A 160 9.30 -9.01 -15.03
CA ALA A 160 8.48 -7.88 -15.43
C ALA A 160 7.07 -8.35 -15.83
N GLY A 161 6.07 -7.63 -15.32
CA GLY A 161 4.65 -7.89 -15.58
C GLY A 161 4.08 -9.16 -14.94
N VAL A 162 4.80 -9.81 -14.03
CA VAL A 162 4.35 -11.07 -13.42
C VAL A 162 4.50 -11.06 -11.90
N ASP A 163 3.72 -11.91 -11.23
CA ASP A 163 3.91 -12.23 -9.82
C ASP A 163 4.98 -13.34 -9.70
N ALA A 164 6.18 -12.94 -9.30
CA ALA A 164 7.38 -13.76 -9.29
C ALA A 164 7.68 -14.37 -7.91
N SER A 165 6.71 -14.37 -6.99
CA SER A 165 6.92 -14.81 -5.60
C SER A 165 7.61 -16.17 -5.49
N ARG A 166 7.13 -17.15 -6.25
CA ARG A 166 7.69 -18.51 -6.22
C ARG A 166 9.12 -18.53 -6.74
N ALA A 167 9.39 -17.89 -7.88
CA ALA A 167 10.73 -17.84 -8.48
C ALA A 167 11.79 -17.20 -7.57
N TYR A 168 11.44 -16.19 -6.76
CA TYR A 168 12.39 -15.62 -5.80
C TYR A 168 12.74 -16.58 -4.67
N VAL A 169 11.83 -17.47 -4.28
CA VAL A 169 12.08 -18.48 -3.24
C VAL A 169 12.79 -19.70 -3.80
N THR A 170 12.38 -20.20 -4.97
CA THR A 170 12.97 -21.40 -5.59
C THR A 170 14.27 -21.13 -6.32
N GLY A 171 14.55 -19.88 -6.69
CA GLY A 171 15.70 -19.52 -7.54
C GLY A 171 15.50 -19.86 -9.02
N CYS A 172 14.32 -20.33 -9.42
CA CYS A 172 14.02 -20.79 -10.77
C CYS A 172 13.25 -19.74 -11.57
N PHE A 173 14.00 -18.78 -12.11
CA PHE A 173 13.43 -17.51 -12.59
C PHE A 173 12.54 -17.62 -13.84
N ALA A 174 12.83 -18.57 -14.73
CA ALA A 174 12.08 -18.73 -15.98
C ALA A 174 10.82 -19.60 -15.82
N GLU A 175 10.88 -20.63 -14.97
CA GLU A 175 9.82 -21.64 -14.81
C GLU A 175 8.78 -21.23 -13.76
N ASP A 176 9.22 -20.67 -12.63
CA ASP A 176 8.36 -20.40 -11.46
C ASP A 176 7.77 -18.98 -11.46
N ARG A 177 7.25 -18.55 -12.61
CA ARG A 177 6.61 -17.23 -12.81
C ARG A 177 5.17 -17.19 -12.26
N THR A 178 5.00 -17.63 -11.02
CA THR A 178 3.70 -17.77 -10.35
C THR A 178 3.78 -17.36 -8.87
N PRO A 179 2.67 -16.91 -8.25
CA PRO A 179 2.62 -16.73 -6.81
C PRO A 179 2.41 -18.01 -6.01
N ASP A 180 2.14 -19.14 -6.66
CA ASP A 180 1.77 -20.38 -5.96
C ASP A 180 2.96 -21.02 -5.24
N MET A 181 2.90 -21.05 -3.90
CA MET A 181 3.95 -21.60 -3.05
C MET A 181 3.80 -23.10 -2.75
N ARG A 182 2.76 -23.77 -3.24
CA ARG A 182 2.55 -25.21 -3.00
C ARG A 182 3.69 -26.02 -3.60
N GLY A 183 4.25 -26.97 -2.84
CA GLY A 183 5.33 -27.84 -3.29
C GLY A 183 6.73 -27.24 -3.17
N VAL A 184 6.87 -25.96 -2.81
CA VAL A 184 8.19 -25.33 -2.59
C VAL A 184 8.86 -25.92 -1.35
N GLU A 185 8.08 -26.37 -0.36
CA GLU A 185 8.58 -27.04 0.84
C GLU A 185 9.46 -28.26 0.53
N GLN A 186 9.21 -28.93 -0.60
CA GLN A 186 10.01 -30.07 -1.05
C GLN A 186 11.48 -29.72 -1.30
N MET A 187 11.78 -28.45 -1.60
CA MET A 187 13.16 -27.95 -1.76
C MET A 187 13.95 -27.98 -0.45
N PHE A 188 13.27 -27.80 0.69
CA PHE A 188 13.88 -27.76 2.01
C PHE A 188 13.90 -29.11 2.73
N LEU A 189 13.22 -30.11 2.15
CA LEU A 189 13.20 -31.47 2.67
C LEU A 189 14.46 -32.24 2.24
N PRO A 190 15.05 -33.04 3.15
CA PRO A 190 16.12 -33.96 2.80
C PRO A 190 15.66 -35.03 1.79
N LEU A 191 16.60 -35.58 1.03
CA LEU A 191 16.33 -36.76 0.19
C LEU A 191 16.18 -38.00 1.08
N ASP A 192 15.11 -38.76 0.84
CA ASP A 192 14.87 -40.04 1.49
C ASP A 192 15.78 -41.12 0.86
N ASP A 193 16.56 -41.81 1.70
CA ASP A 193 17.34 -42.99 1.33
C ASP A 193 16.89 -44.16 2.20
N PRO A 194 16.24 -45.20 1.63
CA PRO A 194 15.72 -46.32 2.41
C PRO A 194 16.81 -47.10 3.14
N ALA A 195 18.07 -47.10 2.66
CA ALA A 195 19.16 -47.80 3.34
C ALA A 195 19.56 -47.08 4.64
N VAL A 196 19.62 -45.75 4.60
CA VAL A 196 19.95 -44.90 5.77
C VAL A 196 18.77 -44.85 6.72
N ASP A 197 17.56 -44.62 6.20
CA ASP A 197 16.37 -44.42 7.01
C ASP A 197 16.05 -45.64 7.88
N ASN A 198 16.13 -46.85 7.31
CA ASN A 198 15.87 -48.10 8.03
C ASN A 198 16.99 -48.47 9.01
N LYS A 199 18.21 -47.94 8.83
CA LYS A 199 19.34 -48.19 9.73
C LYS A 199 19.20 -47.42 11.04
N TYR A 200 18.69 -46.20 10.97
CA TYR A 200 18.73 -45.24 12.08
C TYR A 200 17.41 -45.05 12.82
N TRP A 201 16.26 -45.23 12.16
CA TRP A 201 14.96 -44.93 12.74
C TRP A 201 13.97 -46.08 12.60
N THR A 202 13.11 -46.24 13.60
CA THR A 202 11.91 -47.08 13.46
C THR A 202 10.86 -46.38 12.58
N PRO A 203 9.91 -47.11 11.97
CA PRO A 203 8.90 -46.51 11.08
C PRO A 203 8.07 -45.39 11.74
N ASP A 204 7.74 -45.54 13.02
CA ASP A 204 6.95 -44.56 13.77
C ASP A 204 7.77 -43.31 14.11
N GLU A 205 9.03 -43.48 14.51
CA GLU A 205 9.96 -42.39 14.74
C GLU A 205 10.25 -41.62 13.45
N LEU A 206 10.46 -42.33 12.34
CA LEU A 206 10.68 -41.73 11.02
C LEU A 206 9.47 -40.91 10.58
N LYS A 207 8.25 -41.40 10.80
CA LYS A 207 7.03 -40.65 10.52
C LYS A 207 6.94 -39.38 11.35
N ALA A 208 7.28 -39.44 12.64
CA ALA A 208 7.29 -38.28 13.52
C ALA A 208 8.37 -37.27 13.11
N LEU A 209 9.54 -37.73 12.69
CA LEU A 209 10.63 -36.91 12.17
C LEU A 209 10.22 -36.20 10.89
N LYS A 210 9.68 -36.92 9.90
CA LYS A 210 9.22 -36.33 8.62
C LYS A 210 8.15 -35.26 8.83
N ARG A 211 7.27 -35.42 9.82
CA ARG A 211 6.31 -34.37 10.18
C ARG A 211 7.01 -33.10 10.67
N LYS A 212 8.02 -33.22 11.53
CA LYS A 212 8.82 -32.06 11.99
C LYS A 212 9.61 -31.42 10.85
N GLU A 213 10.26 -32.24 10.01
CA GLU A 213 10.99 -31.76 8.82
C GLU A 213 10.07 -30.97 7.88
N MET A 214 8.81 -31.42 7.72
CA MET A 214 7.80 -30.72 6.94
C MET A 214 7.40 -29.39 7.57
N GLU A 215 7.17 -29.35 8.88
CA GLU A 215 6.87 -28.10 9.61
C GLU A 215 8.03 -27.10 9.48
N ASP A 216 9.27 -27.56 9.65
CA ASP A 216 10.48 -26.75 9.48
C ASP A 216 10.65 -26.27 8.03
N ALA A 217 10.35 -27.12 7.04
CA ALA A 217 10.38 -26.77 5.63
C ALA A 217 9.37 -25.66 5.32
N ILE A 218 8.14 -25.76 5.83
CA ILE A 218 7.11 -24.72 5.68
C ILE A 218 7.58 -23.39 6.30
N ASN A 219 8.18 -23.44 7.49
CA ASN A 219 8.73 -22.25 8.14
C ASN A 219 9.82 -21.60 7.29
N LYS A 220 10.76 -22.39 6.75
CA LYS A 220 11.82 -21.90 5.85
C LYS A 220 11.27 -21.26 4.58
N VAL A 221 10.22 -21.84 3.97
CA VAL A 221 9.54 -21.25 2.80
C VAL A 221 8.98 -19.86 3.17
N ASN A 222 8.29 -19.77 4.30
CA ASN A 222 7.69 -18.52 4.77
C ASN A 222 8.75 -17.47 5.09
N ASP A 223 9.85 -17.86 5.73
CA ASP A 223 10.97 -16.97 6.05
C ASP A 223 11.64 -16.45 4.78
N ALA A 224 11.87 -17.31 3.78
CA ALA A 224 12.42 -16.92 2.49
C ALA A 224 11.49 -15.95 1.73
N LEU A 225 10.19 -16.22 1.69
CA LEU A 225 9.22 -15.31 1.08
C LEU A 225 9.18 -13.96 1.82
N THR A 226 9.17 -14.00 3.16
CA THR A 226 9.16 -12.82 4.02
C THR A 226 10.40 -11.96 3.83
N HIS A 227 11.57 -12.59 3.63
CA HIS A 227 12.81 -11.89 3.31
C HIS A 227 12.65 -11.02 2.06
N TRP A 228 12.14 -11.59 0.96
CA TRP A 228 11.95 -10.87 -0.29
C TRP A 228 10.87 -9.80 -0.22
N VAL A 229 9.73 -10.10 0.43
CA VAL A 229 8.67 -9.10 0.67
C VAL A 229 9.24 -7.90 1.42
N ASN A 230 10.01 -8.15 2.48
CA ASN A 230 10.65 -7.09 3.26
C ASN A 230 11.70 -6.31 2.45
N PHE A 231 12.46 -6.99 1.59
CA PHE A 231 13.44 -6.35 0.72
C PHE A 231 12.79 -5.30 -0.19
N PHE A 232 11.70 -5.67 -0.87
CA PHE A 232 10.98 -4.74 -1.75
C PHE A 232 10.24 -3.66 -0.95
N ALA A 233 9.55 -4.03 0.13
CA ALA A 233 8.79 -3.12 0.96
C ALA A 233 9.64 -2.04 1.65
N LYS A 234 10.87 -2.38 2.07
CA LYS A 234 11.79 -1.44 2.75
C LYS A 234 12.69 -0.68 1.78
N SER A 235 12.70 -1.05 0.50
CA SER A 235 13.56 -0.38 -0.47
C SER A 235 13.04 1.04 -0.76
N ASN A 236 13.95 2.00 -0.86
CA ASN A 236 13.65 3.34 -1.37
C ASN A 236 13.57 3.37 -2.92
N LYS A 237 14.07 2.32 -3.56
CA LYS A 237 14.20 2.21 -5.02
C LYS A 237 12.92 1.69 -5.67
N TYR A 238 12.22 0.76 -5.01
CA TYR A 238 11.01 0.16 -5.52
C TYR A 238 9.83 0.70 -4.75
N ARG A 239 8.94 1.39 -5.47
CA ARG A 239 7.78 2.03 -4.86
C ARG A 239 6.61 1.07 -4.86
N PHE A 240 5.89 0.99 -3.75
CA PHE A 240 4.61 0.29 -3.69
C PHE A 240 3.57 0.98 -4.60
N VAL A 241 2.87 0.19 -5.40
CA VAL A 241 1.89 0.67 -6.38
C VAL A 241 0.49 0.15 -6.08
N GLY A 242 0.36 -1.11 -5.65
CA GLY A 242 -0.95 -1.73 -5.48
C GLY A 242 -0.89 -3.23 -5.25
N TYR A 243 -1.96 -3.93 -5.62
CA TYR A 243 -2.12 -5.37 -5.39
C TYR A 243 -2.59 -6.11 -6.63
N VAL A 244 -2.24 -7.38 -6.72
CA VAL A 244 -2.73 -8.29 -7.75
C VAL A 244 -4.09 -8.84 -7.36
N LYS A 245 -5.10 -8.61 -8.19
CA LYS A 245 -6.46 -9.12 -8.01
C LYS A 245 -6.56 -10.54 -8.57
N ARG A 246 -6.86 -11.52 -7.72
CA ARG A 246 -7.15 -12.91 -8.11
C ARG A 246 -8.47 -13.39 -7.51
N ASP A 247 -9.09 -14.37 -8.15
CA ASP A 247 -10.27 -15.06 -7.60
C ASP A 247 -9.92 -15.75 -6.28
N LYS A 248 -10.84 -15.88 -5.32
CA LYS A 248 -10.54 -16.55 -4.04
C LYS A 248 -10.18 -18.03 -4.18
N ASP A 249 -10.76 -18.73 -5.15
CA ASP A 249 -10.55 -20.17 -5.38
C ASP A 249 -9.50 -20.49 -6.45
N TRP A 250 -8.68 -19.50 -6.86
CA TRP A 250 -7.70 -19.67 -7.94
C TRP A 250 -6.76 -20.85 -7.72
N LEU A 251 -6.32 -21.08 -6.47
CA LEU A 251 -5.44 -22.18 -6.08
C LEU A 251 -6.03 -23.56 -6.39
N LYS A 252 -7.35 -23.72 -6.27
CA LYS A 252 -8.02 -25.01 -6.54
C LYS A 252 -8.23 -25.25 -8.02
N LYS A 253 -8.37 -24.18 -8.81
CA LYS A 253 -8.57 -24.24 -10.26
C LYS A 253 -7.28 -24.59 -10.99
N GLU A 254 -6.14 -24.11 -10.48
CA GLU A 254 -4.84 -24.31 -11.11
C GLU A 254 -4.16 -25.60 -10.61
N PRO A 255 -3.54 -26.39 -11.53
CA PRO A 255 -2.78 -27.55 -11.14
C PRO A 255 -1.58 -27.14 -10.28
N GLN A 256 -1.19 -27.99 -9.33
CA GLN A 256 -0.03 -27.71 -8.49
C GLN A 256 1.24 -27.64 -9.35
N PRO A 257 2.03 -26.55 -9.28
CA PRO A 257 3.29 -26.45 -9.99
C PRO A 257 4.28 -27.49 -9.47
N LYS A 258 5.00 -28.12 -10.40
CA LYS A 258 6.11 -29.02 -10.06
C LYS A 258 7.28 -28.20 -9.53
N LEU A 259 8.11 -28.81 -8.68
CA LEU A 259 9.37 -28.19 -8.28
C LEU A 259 10.33 -28.20 -9.48
N CYS A 260 10.99 -27.07 -9.73
CA CYS A 260 12.01 -26.98 -10.77
C CYS A 260 13.21 -27.89 -10.47
N GLU A 261 13.91 -28.33 -11.52
CA GLU A 261 15.04 -29.25 -11.35
C GLU A 261 16.19 -28.64 -10.56
N ALA A 262 16.46 -27.34 -10.73
CA ALA A 262 17.54 -26.66 -10.03
C ALA A 262 17.33 -26.68 -8.51
N ALA A 263 16.11 -26.37 -8.04
CA ALA A 263 15.74 -26.48 -6.63
C ALA A 263 15.71 -27.94 -6.15
N GLY A 264 15.36 -28.89 -7.02
CA GLY A 264 15.40 -30.32 -6.70
C GLY A 264 16.81 -30.85 -6.46
N ARG A 265 17.81 -30.30 -7.16
CA ARG A 265 19.23 -30.72 -7.08
C ARG A 265 19.94 -30.19 -5.84
N SER A 266 19.48 -29.11 -5.23
CA SER A 266 20.08 -28.57 -4.00
C SER A 266 19.78 -29.40 -2.74
N ARG A 267 18.98 -30.47 -2.85
CA ARG A 267 18.59 -31.32 -1.73
C ARG A 267 19.68 -32.31 -1.38
N THR A 268 20.06 -32.35 -0.12
CA THR A 268 21.02 -33.31 0.43
C THR A 268 20.29 -34.48 1.09
N PRO A 269 20.89 -35.69 1.12
CA PRO A 269 20.34 -36.80 1.89
C PRO A 269 20.26 -36.46 3.38
N ARG A 270 19.33 -37.13 4.09
CA ARG A 270 19.15 -36.97 5.53
C ARG A 270 20.45 -37.28 6.27
N SER A 271 20.84 -36.37 7.18
CA SER A 271 22.01 -36.59 8.03
C SER A 271 21.71 -37.62 9.12
N PRO A 272 22.68 -38.48 9.48
CA PRO A 272 22.55 -39.36 10.64
C PRO A 272 22.45 -38.55 11.95
N PRO A 273 21.89 -39.16 13.02
CA PRO A 273 21.78 -38.53 14.34
C PRO A 273 23.13 -38.00 14.87
N ALA A 274 23.08 -36.92 15.66
CA ALA A 274 24.27 -36.20 16.10
C ALA A 274 25.22 -37.02 16.99
N ASP A 275 24.72 -38.05 17.67
CA ASP A 275 25.50 -38.86 18.62
C ASP A 275 26.59 -39.70 17.93
N GLU A 276 26.43 -40.05 16.66
CA GLU A 276 27.46 -40.77 15.86
C GLU A 276 28.39 -39.85 15.06
N LYS A 277 28.12 -38.53 14.97
CA LYS A 277 28.99 -37.58 14.25
C LYS A 277 30.32 -37.30 14.97
N LYS A 278 30.49 -37.80 16.20
CA LYS A 278 31.69 -37.59 17.04
C LYS A 278 32.77 -38.67 16.88
N ASP A 279 32.48 -39.75 16.18
CA ASP A 279 33.39 -40.91 16.04
C ASP A 279 34.20 -40.91 14.72
N HIS A 280 34.22 -39.77 14.02
CA HIS A 280 34.98 -39.57 12.77
C HIS A 280 35.79 -38.27 12.80
#